data_AF-F1T7Y5-F1
#
_entry.id   AF-F1T7Y5-F1
#
_cell.length_a   1.000
_cell.length_b   1.000
_cell.length_c   1.000
_cell.angle_alpha   90.00
_cell.angle_beta   90.00
_cell.angle_gamma   90.00
#
_symmetry.space_group_name_H-M   'P 1'
#
loop_
_entity.id
_entity.type
_entity.pdbx_description
1 polymer ?
#
loop_
_entity_poly.entity_id
_entity_poly.type
_entity_poly.pdbx_seq_one_letter_code
_entity_poly.pdbx_strand_id
1 'polypeptide(L)' 'MRYIVIVFLLLVAIYLMSFAKYNWSKKNRTATIGVVLLMLVSIALPLVVMFANRG' A
#
# COMPACT_ATOMS: atom_id res chain seq x y z
N MET A 1 11.54 15.80 -6.88
CA MET A 1 10.45 15.52 -5.92
C MET A 1 9.59 14.30 -6.31
N ARG A 2 9.17 14.15 -7.58
CA ARG A 2 8.25 13.07 -8.01
C ARG A 2 8.74 11.64 -7.75
N TYR A 3 10.04 11.40 -7.86
CA TYR A 3 10.65 10.07 -7.64
C TYR A 3 10.85 9.72 -6.16
N ILE A 4 10.90 10.72 -5.27
CA ILE A 4 11.01 10.49 -3.83
C ILE A 4 9.75 9.78 -3.30
N VAL A 5 8.58 10.10 -3.87
CA VAL A 5 7.30 9.46 -3.53
C VAL A 5 7.32 7.94 -3.79
N ILE A 6 8.06 7.49 -4.81
CA ILE A 6 8.20 6.07 -5.15
C ILE A 6 8.96 5.32 -4.05
N VAL A 7 9.98 5.94 -3.45
CA VAL A 7 10.74 5.34 -2.35
C VAL A 7 9.86 5.15 -1.12
N PHE A 8 9.03 6.15 -0.78
CA PHE A 8 8.08 6.03 0.31
C PHE A 8 7.00 4.99 0.03
N LEU A 9 6.47 4.92 -1.19
CA LEU A 9 5.51 3.90 -1.60
C LEU A 9 6.08 2.48 -1.49
N LEU A 10 7.35 2.29 -1.87
CA LEU A 10 8.05 1.00 -1.73
C LEU A 10 8.21 0.60 -0.25
N LEU A 11 8.62 1.53 0.61
CA LEU A 11 8.74 1.25 2.05
C LEU A 11 7.40 0.86 2.67
N VAL A 12 6.32 1.57 2.32
CA VAL A 12 4.96 1.26 2.78
C VAL A 12 4.52 -0.11 2.25
N ALA A 13 4.77 -0.41 0.98
CA ALA A 13 4.45 -1.72 0.39
C ALA A 13 5.18 -2.88 1.10
N ILE A 14 6.47 -2.73 1.41
CA ILE A 14 7.26 -3.75 2.13
C ILE A 14 6.69 -3.98 3.54
N TYR A 15 6.33 -2.92 4.26
CA TYR A 15 5.72 -3.02 5.58
C TYR A 15 4.36 -3.74 5.52
N LEU A 16 3.47 -3.32 4.61
CA LEU A 16 2.16 -3.97 4.46
C LEU A 16 2.29 -5.43 4.03
N MET A 17 3.23 -5.77 3.16
CA MET A 17 3.47 -7.15 2.74
C MET A 17 3.99 -8.02 3.88
N SER A 18 4.88 -7.48 4.72
CA SER A 18 5.36 -8.17 5.92
C SER A 18 4.23 -8.38 6.93
N PHE A 19 3.39 -7.37 7.12
CA PHE A 19 2.24 -7.44 8.02
C PHE A 19 1.15 -8.38 7.50
N ALA A 20 0.89 -8.41 6.20
CA ALA A 20 0.01 -9.38 5.56
C ALA A 20 0.53 -10.81 5.74
N LYS A 21 1.83 -11.04 5.51
CA LYS A 21 2.49 -12.35 5.74
C LYS A 21 2.37 -12.81 7.19
N TYR A 22 2.56 -11.90 8.15
CA TYR A 22 2.41 -12.20 9.57
C TYR A 22 0.97 -12.59 9.93
N ASN A 23 -0.02 -11.83 9.45
CA ASN A 23 -1.43 -12.12 9.71
C ASN A 23 -1.91 -13.41 9.02
N TRP A 24 -1.41 -13.68 7.81
CA TRP A 24 -1.64 -14.93 7.11
C TRP A 24 -1.09 -16.13 7.89
N SER A 25 0.13 -16.00 8.42
CA SER A 25 0.75 -17.02 9.28
C SER A 25 -0.04 -17.27 10.57
N LYS A 26 -0.73 -16.24 11.11
CA LYS A 26 -1.61 -16.36 12.28
C LYS A 26 -3.05 -16.78 11.93
N LYS A 27 -3.33 -17.18 10.68
CA LYS A 27 -4.68 -17.50 10.17
C LYS A 27 -5.70 -16.36 10.32
N ASN A 28 -5.26 -15.12 10.55
CA ASN A 28 -6.14 -13.96 10.65
C ASN A 28 -6.46 -13.43 9.24
N ARG A 29 -7.46 -14.07 8.61
CA ARG A 29 -7.88 -13.74 7.24
C ARG A 29 -8.49 -12.34 7.14
N THR A 30 -9.22 -11.90 8.16
CA THR A 30 -9.85 -10.57 8.20
C THR A 30 -8.80 -9.46 8.19
N ALA A 31 -7.77 -9.58 9.03
CA ALA A 31 -6.65 -8.64 9.03
C ALA A 31 -5.91 -8.67 7.68
N THR A 32 -5.71 -9.84 7.09
CA THR A 32 -5.03 -9.94 5.79
C THR A 32 -5.79 -9.22 4.67
N ILE A 33 -7.12 -9.38 4.61
CA ILE A 33 -7.97 -8.68 3.64
C ILE A 33 -7.92 -7.17 3.85
N GLY A 34 -7.99 -6.71 5.11
CA GLY A 34 -7.88 -5.29 5.45
C GLY A 34 -6.53 -4.70 5.01
N VAL A 35 -5.45 -5.45 5.13
CA VAL A 35 -4.11 -5.02 4.71
C VAL A 35 -3.99 -4.96 3.19
N VAL A 36 -4.56 -5.91 2.47
CA VAL A 36 -4.61 -5.86 0.99
C VAL A 36 -5.40 -4.62 0.52
N LEU A 37 -6.54 -4.33 1.16
CA LEU A 37 -7.32 -3.12 0.87
C LEU A 37 -6.53 -1.84 1.18
N LEU A 38 -5.87 -1.77 2.34
CA LEU A 38 -4.99 -0.64 2.71
C LEU A 38 -3.84 -0.46 1.71
N MET A 39 -3.28 -1.55 1.19
CA MET A 39 -2.23 -1.51 0.18
C MET A 39 -2.75 -0.92 -1.13
N LEU A 40 -3.93 -1.33 -1.58
CA LEU A 40 -4.58 -0.79 -2.77
C LEU A 40 -4.85 0.72 -2.61
N VAL A 41 -5.41 1.15 -1.48
CA VAL A 41 -5.71 2.57 -1.23
C VAL A 41 -4.43 3.41 -1.14
N SER A 42 -3.40 2.90 -0.45
CA SER A 42 -2.10 3.60 -0.28
C SER A 42 -1.36 3.81 -1.59
N ILE A 43 -1.60 2.97 -2.60
CA ILE A 43 -1.02 3.12 -3.95
C ILE A 43 -1.95 3.93 -4.85
N ALA A 44 -3.25 3.65 -4.83
CA ALA A 44 -4.23 4.27 -5.73
C ALA A 44 -4.40 5.77 -5.48
N LEU A 45 -4.49 6.22 -4.22
CA LEU A 45 -4.65 7.66 -3.90
C LEU A 45 -3.52 8.54 -4.45
N PRO A 46 -2.23 8.25 -4.17
CA PRO A 46 -1.15 9.07 -4.71
C PRO A 46 -1.04 8.97 -6.23
N LEU A 47 -1.38 7.84 -6.85
CA LEU A 47 -1.48 7.74 -8.31
C LEU A 47 -2.57 8.69 -8.84
N VAL A 48 -3.78 8.65 -8.28
CA VAL A 48 -4.88 9.55 -8.67
C VAL A 48 -4.45 11.00 -8.50
N VAL A 49 -3.88 11.40 -7.36
CA VAL A 49 -3.42 12.78 -7.14
C VAL A 49 -2.30 13.17 -8.14
N MET A 50 -1.38 12.26 -8.48
CA MET A 50 -0.31 12.54 -9.43
C MET A 50 -0.78 12.70 -10.89
N PHE A 51 -1.88 12.05 -11.27
CA PHE A 51 -2.38 12.01 -12.65
C PHE A 51 -3.63 12.85 -12.88
N ALA A 52 -4.50 13.02 -11.88
CA ALA A 52 -5.71 13.85 -11.96
C ALA A 52 -5.38 15.35 -11.98
N ASN A 53 -4.28 15.76 -11.33
CA ASN A 53 -3.83 17.16 -11.33
C ASN A 53 -3.08 17.58 -12.62
N ARG A 54 -3.21 16.82 -13.70
CA ARG A 54 -2.67 17.14 -15.04
C ARG A 54 -3.77 17.56 -16.04
N GLY A 55 -4.99 17.80 -15.57
CA GLY A 55 -6.11 18.33 -16.37
C GLY A 55 -6.22 19.85 -16.27
#